data_AF-A0A661B208-F1
#
_entry.id   AF-A0A661B208-F1
#
_cell.length_a   1.000
_cell.length_b   1.000
_cell.length_c   1.000
_cell.angle_alpha   90.00
_cell.angle_beta   90.00
_cell.angle_gamma   90.00
#
_symmetry.space_group_name_H-M   'P 1'
#
loop_
_entity.id
_entity.type
_entity.pdbx_description
1 polymer ?
#
loop_
_entity_poly.entity_id
_entity_poly.type
_entity_poly.pdbx_seq_one_letter_code
_entity_poly.pdbx_strand_id
1 'polypeptide(L)'
;MKRSENMIYEDWKKEYEKFVLTKKYSEATSAVGRCFANPSIENIKIAYGLVQDYVSSIPLPMNNKGEKRKEFLGKLDEIALILYGTESDEVKKICEKYKVKRGKIRNGISVVDTIIDAPNLIIAIRDLLIEAGEYATSLGLRVTMSPERKFGLKRILEEEGFLEDEENE
;
A
#
# COMPACT_ATOMS: atom_id res chain seq x y z
N MET A 1 -37.86 2.47 15.94
CA MET A 1 -36.62 3.04 16.51
C MET A 1 -35.38 2.17 16.28
N LYS A 2 -35.38 0.84 16.44
CA LYS A 2 -34.18 0.00 16.19
C LYS A 2 -33.60 -0.01 14.76
N ARG A 3 -34.41 0.27 13.73
CA ARG A 3 -33.94 0.30 12.32
C ARG A 3 -33.08 1.53 12.00
N SER A 4 -33.34 2.67 12.63
CA SER A 4 -32.59 3.91 12.36
C SER A 4 -31.20 3.89 13.03
N GLU A 5 -31.08 3.31 14.23
CA GLU A 5 -29.80 3.17 14.92
C GLU A 5 -28.85 2.19 14.19
N ASN A 6 -29.37 1.06 13.69
CA ASN A 6 -28.58 0.12 12.89
C ASN A 6 -28.10 0.71 11.56
N MET A 7 -28.93 1.52 10.89
CA MET A 7 -28.54 2.21 9.65
C MET A 7 -27.42 3.22 9.90
N ILE A 8 -27.52 4.02 10.98
CA ILE A 8 -26.48 4.99 11.34
C ILE A 8 -25.16 4.26 11.58
N TYR A 9 -25.16 3.17 12.35
CA TYR A 9 -23.96 2.38 12.62
C TYR A 9 -23.31 1.79 11.36
N GLU A 10 -24.10 1.27 10.42
CA GLU A 10 -23.59 0.72 9.15
C GLU A 10 -22.97 1.79 8.25
N ASP A 11 -23.49 3.02 8.26
CA ASP A 11 -22.97 4.12 7.45
C ASP A 11 -21.67 4.70 8.05
N TRP A 12 -21.59 4.87 9.38
CA TRP A 12 -20.35 5.26 10.06
C TRP A 12 -19.24 4.23 9.88
N LYS A 13 -19.57 2.94 9.90
CA LYS A 13 -18.61 1.87 9.64
C LYS A 13 -18.02 1.96 8.23
N LYS A 14 -18.85 2.20 7.22
CA LYS A 14 -18.38 2.38 5.82
C LYS A 14 -17.49 3.62 5.68
N GLU A 15 -17.84 4.73 6.32
CA GLU A 15 -17.01 5.94 6.29
C GLU A 15 -15.66 5.73 7.01
N TYR A 16 -15.66 5.03 8.15
CA TYR A 16 -14.43 4.66 8.84
C TYR A 16 -13.54 3.74 7.98
N GLU A 17 -14.11 2.75 7.29
CA GLU A 17 -13.38 1.87 6.37
C GLU A 17 -12.73 2.66 5.22
N LYS A 18 -13.43 3.65 4.65
CA LYS A 18 -12.86 4.55 3.63
C LYS A 18 -11.72 5.40 4.18
N PHE A 19 -11.86 5.92 5.40
CA PHE A 19 -10.81 6.71 6.06
C PHE A 19 -9.55 5.88 6.28
N VAL A 20 -9.68 4.68 6.86
CA VAL A 20 -8.56 3.75 7.08
C VAL A 20 -7.88 3.40 5.75
N LEU A 21 -8.67 3.09 4.71
CA LEU A 21 -8.12 2.77 3.39
C LEU A 21 -7.37 3.96 2.77
N THR A 22 -7.87 5.17 2.97
CA THR A 22 -7.21 6.41 2.50
C THR A 22 -5.90 6.67 3.24
N LYS A 23 -5.88 6.46 4.57
CA LYS A 23 -4.65 6.58 5.38
C LYS A 23 -3.59 5.60 4.92
N LYS A 24 -3.94 4.32 4.75
CA LYS A 24 -3.03 3.27 4.24
C LYS A 24 -2.47 3.60 2.86
N TYR A 25 -3.32 4.10 1.95
CA TYR A 25 -2.84 4.56 0.63
C TYR A 25 -1.83 5.70 0.75
N SER A 26 -2.08 6.67 1.63
CA SER A 26 -1.19 7.80 1.86
C SER A 26 0.16 7.37 2.44
N GLU A 27 0.16 6.48 3.43
CA GLU A 27 1.36 5.91 4.02
C GLU A 27 2.19 5.12 2.99
N ALA A 28 1.53 4.27 2.20
CA ALA A 28 2.16 3.54 1.11
C ALA A 28 2.77 4.48 0.07
N THR A 29 2.05 5.55 -0.32
CA THR A 29 2.55 6.57 -1.26
C THR A 29 3.79 7.25 -0.73
N SER A 30 3.78 7.67 0.54
CA SER A 30 4.95 8.28 1.20
C SER A 30 6.14 7.33 1.25
N ALA A 31 5.92 6.05 1.54
CA ALA A 31 6.99 5.05 1.58
C ALA A 31 7.58 4.78 0.19
N VAL A 32 6.76 4.69 -0.85
CA VAL A 32 7.23 4.58 -2.24
C VAL A 32 8.03 5.83 -2.64
N GLY A 33 7.57 7.02 -2.27
CA GLY A 33 8.31 8.27 -2.48
C GLY A 33 9.69 8.26 -1.81
N ARG A 34 9.77 7.80 -0.56
CA ARG A 34 11.05 7.61 0.16
C ARG A 34 11.99 6.64 -0.55
N CYS A 35 11.46 5.57 -1.18
CA CYS A 35 12.28 4.64 -1.96
C CYS A 35 12.93 5.31 -3.16
N PHE A 36 12.23 6.19 -3.87
CA PHE A 36 12.81 6.93 -5.00
C PHE A 36 13.91 7.90 -4.54
N ALA A 37 13.75 8.52 -3.36
CA ALA A 37 14.77 9.41 -2.81
C ALA A 37 15.99 8.66 -2.26
N ASN A 38 15.79 7.49 -1.66
CA ASN A 38 16.84 6.66 -1.07
C ASN A 38 16.57 5.17 -1.36
N PRO A 39 17.02 4.64 -2.50
CA PRO A 39 16.72 3.27 -2.93
C PRO A 39 17.58 2.25 -2.16
N SER A 40 17.11 1.86 -0.99
CA SER A 40 17.67 0.77 -0.19
C SER A 40 16.68 -0.40 -0.13
N ILE A 41 17.20 -1.62 0.03
CA ILE A 41 16.35 -2.82 0.18
C ILE A 41 15.37 -2.66 1.34
N GLU A 42 15.83 -2.07 2.45
CA GLU A 42 14.99 -1.86 3.63
C GLU A 42 13.82 -0.92 3.31
N ASN A 43 14.08 0.20 2.64
CA ASN A 43 13.03 1.11 2.20
C ASN A 43 12.06 0.41 1.24
N ILE A 44 12.57 -0.40 0.30
CA ILE A 44 11.74 -1.15 -0.64
C ILE A 44 10.85 -2.16 0.10
N LYS A 45 11.38 -2.86 1.11
CA LYS A 45 10.60 -3.78 1.95
C LYS A 45 9.49 -3.08 2.72
N ILE A 46 9.79 -1.90 3.29
CA ILE A 46 8.79 -1.07 3.98
C ILE A 46 7.70 -0.63 3.00
N ALA A 47 8.07 -0.11 1.82
CA ALA A 47 7.10 0.29 0.81
C ALA A 47 6.25 -0.89 0.33
N TYR A 48 6.88 -2.03 0.07
CA TYR A 48 6.18 -3.28 -0.26
C TYR A 48 5.15 -3.66 0.82
N GLY A 49 5.56 -3.66 2.09
CA GLY A 49 4.67 -4.04 3.19
C GLY A 49 3.46 -3.13 3.32
N LEU A 50 3.64 -1.81 3.16
CA LEU A 50 2.54 -0.84 3.20
C LEU A 50 1.61 -0.97 1.99
N VAL A 51 2.14 -1.23 0.80
CA VAL A 51 1.32 -1.50 -0.39
C VAL A 51 0.54 -2.81 -0.23
N GLN A 52 1.16 -3.86 0.34
CA GLN A 52 0.49 -5.12 0.63
C GLN A 52 -0.65 -4.94 1.64
N ASP A 53 -0.42 -4.19 2.71
CA ASP A 53 -1.45 -3.88 3.71
C ASP A 53 -2.61 -3.08 3.10
N TYR A 54 -2.30 -2.07 2.27
CA TYR A 54 -3.30 -1.31 1.53
C TYR A 54 -4.15 -2.20 0.62
N VAL A 55 -3.52 -2.97 -0.27
CA VAL A 55 -4.21 -3.88 -1.22
C VAL A 55 -5.05 -4.93 -0.48
N SER A 56 -4.53 -5.44 0.65
CA SER A 56 -5.24 -6.41 1.48
C SER A 56 -6.47 -5.81 2.17
N SER A 57 -6.48 -4.49 2.38
CA SER A 57 -7.57 -3.76 3.02
C SER A 57 -8.66 -3.32 2.05
N ILE A 58 -8.49 -3.49 0.73
CA ILE A 58 -9.53 -3.15 -0.25
C ILE A 58 -10.68 -4.18 -0.12
N PRO A 59 -11.90 -3.77 0.30
CA PRO A 59 -13.02 -4.69 0.41
C PRO A 59 -13.42 -5.25 -0.96
N LEU A 60 -13.84 -6.51 -0.93
CA LEU A 60 -14.28 -7.24 -2.12
C LEU A 60 -15.75 -6.93 -2.39
N PRO A 61 -16.11 -6.27 -3.51
CA PRO A 61 -17.52 -6.11 -3.83
C PRO A 61 -18.16 -7.48 -4.09
N MET A 62 -19.29 -7.75 -3.43
CA MET A 62 -20.01 -9.04 -3.51
C MET A 62 -20.35 -9.47 -4.95
N ASN A 63 -20.43 -8.51 -5.89
CA ASN A 63 -20.89 -8.74 -7.24
C ASN A 63 -19.77 -8.91 -8.27
N ASN A 64 -18.49 -8.73 -7.88
CA ASN A 64 -17.37 -8.77 -8.82
C ASN A 64 -16.16 -9.53 -8.25
N LYS A 65 -16.39 -10.80 -7.84
CA LYS A 65 -15.45 -11.93 -7.60
C LYS A 65 -14.02 -11.68 -7.05
N GLY A 66 -13.69 -10.50 -6.54
CA GLY A 66 -12.35 -10.14 -6.09
C GLY A 66 -11.22 -10.38 -7.08
N GLU A 67 -11.50 -10.53 -8.38
CA GLU A 67 -10.51 -10.91 -9.39
C GLU A 67 -9.40 -9.87 -9.52
N LYS A 68 -9.75 -8.58 -9.47
CA LYS A 68 -8.76 -7.49 -9.47
C LYS A 68 -7.88 -7.49 -8.23
N ARG A 69 -8.45 -7.68 -7.04
CA ARG A 69 -7.64 -7.79 -5.81
C ARG A 69 -6.74 -9.03 -5.86
N LYS A 70 -7.23 -10.17 -6.39
CA LYS A 70 -6.41 -11.37 -6.59
C LYS A 70 -5.25 -11.12 -7.56
N GLU A 71 -5.50 -10.37 -8.64
CA GLU A 71 -4.44 -9.95 -9.57
C GLU A 71 -3.38 -9.10 -8.84
N PHE A 72 -3.80 -8.13 -8.01
CA PHE A 72 -2.88 -7.32 -7.23
C PHE A 72 -2.08 -8.14 -6.22
N LEU A 73 -2.73 -9.08 -5.52
CA LEU A 73 -2.05 -9.99 -4.60
C LEU A 73 -1.06 -10.89 -5.33
N GLY A 74 -1.39 -11.40 -6.52
CA GLY A 74 -0.46 -12.17 -7.33
C GLY A 74 0.79 -11.36 -7.74
N LYS A 75 0.62 -10.09 -8.12
CA LYS A 75 1.76 -9.18 -8.37
C LYS A 75 2.59 -8.95 -7.11
N LEU A 76 1.96 -8.85 -5.93
CA LEU A 76 2.66 -8.72 -4.64
C LEU A 76 3.44 -9.99 -4.29
N ASP A 77 2.89 -11.17 -4.57
CA ASP A 77 3.57 -12.45 -4.33
C ASP A 77 4.82 -12.57 -5.21
N GLU A 78 4.72 -12.16 -6.48
CA GLU A 78 5.89 -12.08 -7.36
C GLU A 78 6.95 -11.10 -6.84
N ILE A 79 6.56 -9.91 -6.39
CA ILE A 79 7.47 -8.95 -5.78
C ILE A 79 8.10 -9.52 -4.48
N ALA A 80 7.32 -10.25 -3.68
CA ALA A 80 7.80 -10.92 -2.47
C ALA A 80 8.89 -11.96 -2.80
N LEU A 81 8.71 -12.73 -3.87
CA LEU A 81 9.70 -13.69 -4.35
C LEU A 81 11.01 -13.01 -4.77
N ILE A 82 10.94 -11.82 -5.38
CA ILE A 82 12.15 -11.02 -5.66
C ILE A 82 12.83 -10.59 -4.35
N LEU A 83 12.06 -10.08 -3.37
CA LEU A 83 12.58 -9.48 -2.14
C LEU A 83 13.10 -10.50 -1.11
N TYR A 84 12.42 -11.63 -0.97
CA TYR A 84 12.62 -12.59 0.12
C TYR A 84 12.90 -14.01 -0.35
N GLY A 85 12.65 -14.31 -1.64
CA GLY A 85 12.84 -15.65 -2.17
C GLY A 85 14.32 -16.07 -2.16
N THR A 86 14.57 -17.38 -2.14
CA THR A 86 15.90 -17.94 -2.39
C THR A 86 16.18 -18.00 -3.90
N GLU A 87 17.44 -18.07 -4.33
CA GLU A 87 17.76 -18.25 -5.74
C GLU A 87 17.12 -19.54 -6.29
N SER A 88 16.16 -19.39 -7.20
CA SER A 88 15.48 -20.47 -7.92
C SER A 88 15.20 -20.05 -9.36
N ASP A 89 14.87 -21.01 -10.23
CA ASP A 89 14.52 -20.69 -11.62
C ASP A 89 13.21 -19.89 -11.73
N GLU A 90 12.30 -20.06 -10.76
CA GLU A 90 11.10 -19.24 -10.64
C GLU A 90 11.45 -17.78 -10.30
N VAL A 91 12.31 -17.57 -9.29
CA VAL A 91 12.77 -16.22 -8.91
C VAL A 91 13.52 -15.56 -10.06
N LYS A 92 14.33 -16.30 -10.83
CA LYS A 92 15.02 -15.77 -12.02
C LYS A 92 14.02 -15.30 -13.09
N LYS A 93 13.00 -16.10 -13.41
CA LYS A 93 11.96 -15.72 -14.38
C LYS A 93 11.21 -14.47 -13.95
N ILE A 94 10.89 -14.36 -12.66
CA ILE A 94 10.20 -13.18 -12.12
C ILE A 94 11.14 -11.96 -12.15
N CYS A 95 12.41 -12.11 -11.76
CA CYS A 95 13.41 -11.07 -11.90
C CYS A 95 13.53 -10.57 -13.35
N GLU A 96 13.53 -11.46 -14.34
CA GLU A 96 13.51 -11.09 -15.77
C GLU A 96 12.23 -10.33 -16.16
N LYS A 97 11.05 -10.80 -15.72
CA LYS A 97 9.76 -10.14 -15.95
C LYS A 97 9.78 -8.68 -15.49
N TYR A 98 10.34 -8.43 -14.30
CA TYR A 98 10.45 -7.09 -13.72
C TYR A 98 11.72 -6.33 -14.11
N LYS A 99 12.61 -6.93 -14.92
CA LYS A 99 13.92 -6.38 -15.27
C LYS A 99 14.75 -6.00 -14.03
N VAL A 100 14.72 -6.85 -13.02
CA VAL A 100 15.42 -6.69 -11.75
C VAL A 100 16.58 -7.68 -11.68
N LYS A 101 17.78 -7.21 -11.36
CA LYS A 101 18.90 -8.10 -11.00
C LYS A 101 19.10 -8.16 -9.50
N ARG A 102 19.11 -9.38 -8.97
CA ARG A 102 19.62 -9.66 -7.64
C ARG A 102 21.13 -9.84 -7.71
N GLY A 103 21.82 -9.33 -6.71
CA GLY A 103 23.25 -9.44 -6.58
C GLY A 103 23.63 -9.61 -5.12
N LYS A 104 24.92 -9.57 -4.87
CA LYS A 104 25.47 -9.57 -3.52
C LYS A 104 26.48 -8.45 -3.41
N ILE A 105 26.38 -7.66 -2.36
CA ILE A 105 27.35 -6.61 -2.03
C ILE A 105 28.09 -6.99 -0.77
N ARG A 106 29.38 -6.65 -0.73
CA ARG A 106 30.17 -6.77 0.49
C ARG A 106 29.89 -5.57 1.38
N ASN A 107 29.40 -5.82 2.58
CA ASN A 107 29.22 -4.82 3.63
C ASN A 107 30.15 -5.17 4.80
N GLY A 108 31.33 -4.56 4.83
CA GLY A 108 32.40 -4.92 5.75
C GLY A 108 32.91 -6.35 5.56
N ILE A 109 32.69 -7.21 6.56
CA ILE A 109 33.07 -8.64 6.54
C ILE A 109 31.91 -9.51 6.00
N SER A 110 30.69 -8.98 5.97
CA SER A 110 29.49 -9.70 5.54
C SER A 110 29.19 -9.51 4.05
N VAL A 111 28.53 -10.49 3.44
CA VAL A 111 27.99 -10.40 2.08
C VAL A 111 26.48 -10.36 2.20
N VAL A 112 25.86 -9.28 1.72
CA VAL A 112 24.42 -9.02 1.83
C VAL A 112 23.80 -9.13 0.45
N ASP A 113 22.66 -9.81 0.35
CA ASP A 113 21.85 -9.83 -0.87
C ASP A 113 21.41 -8.40 -1.19
N THR A 114 21.53 -8.02 -2.46
CA THR A 114 21.10 -6.72 -2.95
C THR A 114 20.27 -6.80 -4.21
N ILE A 115 19.61 -5.70 -4.50
CA ILE A 115 18.86 -5.48 -5.73
C ILE A 115 19.61 -4.41 -6.51
N ILE A 116 20.34 -4.85 -7.53
CA ILE A 116 21.20 -3.99 -8.35
C ILE A 116 20.33 -3.00 -9.13
N ASP A 117 19.19 -3.47 -9.64
CA ASP A 117 18.24 -2.66 -10.41
C ASP A 117 17.00 -2.29 -9.57
N ALA A 118 17.25 -1.79 -8.36
CA ALA A 118 16.21 -1.33 -7.42
C ALA A 118 15.14 -0.40 -8.03
N PRO A 119 15.46 0.54 -8.96
CA PRO A 119 14.46 1.43 -9.55
C PRO A 119 13.30 0.69 -10.25
N ASN A 120 13.57 -0.41 -10.96
CA ASN A 120 12.52 -1.15 -11.66
C ASN A 120 11.55 -1.83 -10.68
N LEU A 121 12.06 -2.31 -9.54
CA LEU A 121 11.23 -2.88 -8.50
C LEU A 121 10.37 -1.83 -7.79
N ILE A 122 10.93 -0.64 -7.54
CA ILE A 122 10.20 0.50 -6.96
C ILE A 122 9.09 0.94 -7.92
N ILE A 123 9.37 1.01 -9.23
CA ILE A 123 8.37 1.33 -10.26
C ILE A 123 7.24 0.29 -10.25
N ALA A 124 7.55 -1.00 -10.16
CA ALA A 124 6.53 -2.05 -10.08
C ALA A 124 5.63 -1.90 -8.85
N ILE A 125 6.20 -1.61 -7.68
CA ILE A 125 5.45 -1.36 -6.44
C ILE A 125 4.59 -0.10 -6.58
N ARG A 126 5.12 0.97 -7.18
CA ARG A 126 4.39 2.23 -7.44
C ARG A 126 3.20 1.98 -8.36
N ASP A 127 3.42 1.31 -9.48
CA ASP A 127 2.38 1.11 -10.51
C ASP A 127 1.25 0.24 -9.95
N LEU A 128 1.59 -0.79 -9.16
CA LEU A 128 0.62 -1.57 -8.42
C LEU A 128 -0.20 -0.71 -7.44
N LEU A 129 0.47 0.17 -6.67
CA LEU A 129 -0.22 1.07 -5.74
C LEU A 129 -1.19 2.01 -6.47
N ILE A 130 -0.78 2.57 -7.62
CA ILE A 130 -1.62 3.43 -8.44
C ILE A 130 -2.84 2.66 -8.95
N GLU A 131 -2.63 1.49 -9.58
CA GLU A 131 -3.72 0.64 -10.08
C GLU A 131 -4.72 0.26 -8.98
N ALA A 132 -4.21 -0.12 -7.80
CA ALA A 132 -5.04 -0.45 -6.64
C ALA A 132 -5.79 0.77 -6.10
N GLY A 133 -5.15 1.95 -6.11
CA GLY A 133 -5.73 3.24 -5.74
C GLY A 133 -6.86 3.69 -6.67
N GLU A 134 -6.67 3.55 -7.98
CA GLU A 134 -7.69 3.82 -8.99
C GLU A 134 -8.86 2.86 -8.87
N TYR A 135 -8.59 1.57 -8.66
CA TYR A 135 -9.62 0.57 -8.41
C TYR A 135 -10.46 0.91 -7.17
N ALA A 136 -9.82 1.21 -6.03
CA ALA A 136 -10.53 1.64 -4.82
C ALA A 136 -11.35 2.92 -5.03
N THR A 137 -10.85 3.86 -5.85
CA THR A 137 -11.59 5.07 -6.23
C THR A 137 -12.82 4.72 -7.06
N SER A 138 -12.69 3.83 -8.05
CA SER A 138 -13.82 3.37 -8.88
C SER A 138 -14.92 2.66 -8.09
N LEU A 139 -14.56 2.02 -6.99
CA LEU A 139 -15.50 1.37 -6.06
C LEU A 139 -16.15 2.35 -5.07
N GLY A 140 -15.78 3.63 -5.10
CA GLY A 140 -16.23 4.64 -4.14
C GLY A 140 -15.67 4.45 -2.72
N LEU A 141 -14.63 3.61 -2.58
CA LEU A 141 -13.98 3.27 -1.31
C LEU A 141 -12.85 4.23 -0.95
N ARG A 142 -12.35 4.95 -1.95
CA ARG A 142 -11.43 6.06 -1.75
C ARG A 142 -12.10 7.34 -2.26
N VAL A 143 -12.36 8.25 -1.34
CA VAL A 143 -12.72 9.62 -1.72
C VAL A 143 -11.39 10.31 -1.99
N THR A 144 -11.19 10.82 -3.21
CA THR A 144 -10.28 11.96 -3.39
C THR A 144 -10.92 13.10 -2.60
N MET A 145 -10.64 13.16 -1.30
CA MET A 145 -11.24 14.18 -0.45
C MET A 145 -10.76 15.53 -1.00
N SER A 146 -11.72 16.33 -1.45
CA SER A 146 -11.47 17.72 -1.77
C SER A 146 -10.88 18.40 -0.51
N PRO A 147 -10.08 19.46 -0.67
CA PRO A 147 -9.47 20.16 0.46
C PRO A 147 -10.47 20.52 1.56
N GLU A 148 -11.71 20.86 1.20
CA GLU A 148 -12.77 21.24 2.15
C GLU A 148 -13.24 20.06 3.00
N ARG A 149 -13.34 18.86 2.41
CA ARG A 149 -13.71 17.64 3.15
C ARG A 149 -12.59 17.13 4.05
N LYS A 150 -11.32 17.33 3.64
CA LYS A 150 -10.16 17.08 4.52
C LYS A 150 -10.18 17.98 5.75
N PHE A 151 -10.46 19.27 5.56
CA PHE A 151 -10.55 20.23 6.65
C PHE A 151 -11.69 19.90 7.62
N GLY A 152 -12.89 19.59 7.10
CA GLY A 152 -14.03 19.18 7.92
C GLY A 152 -13.79 17.90 8.71
N LEU A 153 -13.19 16.87 8.08
CA LEU A 153 -12.87 15.62 8.76
C LEU A 153 -11.79 15.80 9.83
N LYS A 154 -10.75 16.61 9.55
CA LYS A 154 -9.71 16.93 10.53
C LYS A 154 -10.32 17.60 11.78
N ARG A 155 -11.21 18.57 11.58
CA ARG A 155 -11.93 19.24 12.68
C ARG A 155 -12.77 18.27 13.51
N ILE A 156 -13.48 17.35 12.86
CA ILE A 156 -14.28 16.34 13.57
C ILE A 156 -13.37 15.41 14.39
N LEU A 157 -12.24 14.98 13.83
CA LEU A 157 -11.28 14.12 14.53
C LEU A 157 -10.57 14.84 15.69
N GLU A 158 -10.29 16.15 15.55
CA GLU A 158 -9.78 17.02 16.63
C GLU A 158 -10.83 17.23 17.73
N GLU A 159 -12.08 17.53 17.37
CA GLU A 159 -13.20 17.75 18.30
C GLU A 159 -13.56 16.47 19.09
N GLU A 160 -13.42 15.29 18.48
CA GLU A 160 -13.65 13.98 19.10
C GLU A 160 -12.41 13.41 19.82
N GLY A 161 -11.28 14.13 19.83
CA GLY A 161 -10.05 13.74 20.53
C GLY A 161 -9.29 12.56 19.91
N PHE A 162 -9.52 12.25 18.62
CA PHE A 162 -8.85 11.18 17.89
C PHE A 162 -7.52 11.61 17.23
N LEU A 163 -7.24 12.92 17.22
CA LEU A 163 -5.94 13.48 16.86
C LEU A 163 -5.36 14.07 18.14
N GLU A 164 -4.45 13.34 18.79
CA GLU A 164 -3.56 13.97 19.77
C GLU A 164 -2.63 14.91 19.00
N ASP A 165 -2.47 16.11 19.53
CA ASP A 165 -1.59 17.15 18.98
C ASP A 165 -0.16 16.59 18.82
N GLU A 166 0.21 16.17 17.60
CA GLU A 166 1.61 16.04 17.19
C GLU A 166 2.21 17.45 16.99
N GLU A 167 2.14 18.28 18.03
CA GLU A 167 2.95 19.48 18.17
C GLU A 167 3.45 19.52 19.62
N ASN A 168 4.53 18.79 19.89
CA ASN A 168 5.58 19.14 20.84
C ASN A 168 6.76 18.14 20.70
N GLU A 169 7.61 18.35 19.69
CA GLU A 169 9.07 18.17 19.79
C GLU A 169 9.81 18.86 18.63
#